data_AF-A0A2J1DZL6-F1
#
_entry.id   AF-A0A2J1DZL6-F1
#
_cell.length_a   1.000
_cell.length_b   1.000
_cell.length_c   1.000
_cell.angle_alpha   90.00
_cell.angle_beta   90.00
_cell.angle_gamma   90.00
#
_symmetry.space_group_name_H-M   'P 1'
#
loop_
_entity.id
_entity.type
_entity.pdbx_description
1 polymer ?
#
loop_
_entity_poly.entity_id
_entity_poly.type
_entity_poly.pdbx_seq_one_letter_code
_entity_poly.pdbx_strand_id
1 'polypeptide(L)'
;MVSGASRITLFNMRVGQTRLYISGASFASGDLICGNASLEVSGASRLELSGQGVDIDVLTEGASTVNLEKFLAASAEVTATGVSNIRVYTNGDLYITASGVSSVKYFGNPIIKDINISDISSAGKG
;
A
#
# COMPACT_ATOMS: atom_id res chain seq x y z
N MET A 1 4.36 14.10 -5.88
CA MET A 1 3.22 13.74 -6.75
C MET A 1 3.77 13.16 -8.04
N VAL A 2 3.22 12.06 -8.52
CA VAL A 2 3.59 11.40 -9.79
C VAL A 2 2.29 11.20 -10.57
N SER A 3 2.16 11.81 -11.75
CA SER A 3 0.91 11.79 -12.52
C SER A 3 1.15 11.68 -14.03
N GLY A 4 0.12 11.31 -14.79
CA GLY A 4 0.22 11.10 -16.23
C GLY A 4 0.78 9.72 -16.56
N ALA A 5 1.93 9.65 -17.21
CA ALA A 5 2.67 8.42 -17.51
C ALA A 5 4.11 8.54 -16.99
N SER A 6 4.24 8.83 -15.69
CA SER A 6 5.50 9.25 -15.08
C SER A 6 6.13 8.15 -14.24
N ARG A 7 7.44 8.25 -14.02
CA ARG A 7 8.20 7.34 -13.17
C ARG A 7 9.01 8.10 -12.12
N ILE A 8 8.98 7.62 -10.88
CA ILE A 8 9.87 8.08 -9.82
C ILE A 8 10.60 6.88 -9.19
N THR A 9 11.84 7.10 -8.76
CA THR A 9 12.59 6.13 -7.97
C THR A 9 13.19 6.82 -6.76
N LEU A 10 12.95 6.25 -5.58
CA LEU A 10 13.40 6.73 -4.29
C LEU A 10 14.66 5.95 -3.90
N PHE A 11 15.73 6.65 -3.53
CA PHE A 11 17.00 6.02 -3.14
C PHE A 11 17.34 6.39 -1.71
N ASN A 12 17.45 5.38 -0.84
CA ASN A 12 17.88 5.51 0.56
C ASN A 12 17.15 6.61 1.35
N MET A 13 15.84 6.75 1.18
CA MET A 13 15.08 7.79 1.86
C MET A 13 14.88 7.45 3.34
N ARG A 14 15.24 8.38 4.23
CA ARG A 14 15.01 8.31 5.67
C ARG A 14 14.29 9.58 6.11
N VAL A 15 13.06 9.46 6.57
CA VAL A 15 12.19 10.60 6.88
C VAL A 15 11.32 10.31 8.10
N GLY A 16 10.90 11.34 8.84
CA GLY A 16 9.94 11.15 9.93
C GLY A 16 8.55 10.79 9.40
N GLN A 17 8.08 11.56 8.42
CA GLN A 17 6.78 11.38 7.78
C GLN A 17 6.94 11.52 6.26
N THR A 18 6.15 10.77 5.50
CA THR A 18 6.09 10.91 4.05
C THR A 18 4.68 10.79 3.53
N ARG A 19 4.43 11.40 2.37
CA ARG A 19 3.20 11.23 1.62
C ARG A 19 3.49 11.07 0.14
N LEU A 20 3.04 9.96 -0.45
CA LEU A 20 3.20 9.67 -1.87
C LEU A 20 1.84 9.66 -2.54
N TYR A 21 1.71 10.49 -3.59
CA TYR A 21 0.53 10.56 -4.45
C TYR A 21 0.92 10.11 -5.86
N ILE A 22 0.30 9.03 -6.35
CA ILE A 22 0.63 8.40 -7.62
C ILE A 22 -0.67 8.19 -8.41
N SER A 23 -0.78 8.78 -9.59
CA SER A 23 -2.01 8.75 -10.39
C SER A 23 -1.75 8.62 -11.90
N GLY A 24 -2.81 8.35 -12.67
CA GLY A 24 -2.75 8.18 -14.12
C GLY A 24 -2.34 6.76 -14.50
N ALA A 25 -1.17 6.60 -15.10
CA ALA A 25 -0.53 5.32 -15.45
C ALA A 25 0.95 5.39 -15.01
N SER A 26 1.15 5.70 -13.73
CA SER A 26 2.46 6.05 -13.19
C SER A 26 3.09 4.91 -12.38
N PHE A 27 4.41 4.96 -12.24
CA PHE A 27 5.18 4.00 -11.46
C PHE A 27 6.07 4.69 -10.43
N ALA A 28 6.00 4.25 -9.17
CA ALA A 28 6.90 4.67 -8.12
C ALA A 28 7.56 3.45 -7.47
N SER A 29 8.87 3.52 -7.24
CA SER A 29 9.57 2.47 -6.51
C SER A 29 10.70 2.98 -5.63
N GLY A 30 11.16 2.17 -4.68
CA GLY A 30 12.44 2.42 -3.99
C GLY A 30 12.50 2.02 -2.53
N ASP A 31 13.58 2.46 -1.88
CA ASP A 31 13.86 2.19 -0.47
C ASP A 31 13.44 3.36 0.43
N LEU A 32 12.64 3.06 1.43
CA LEU A 32 12.10 4.03 2.38
C LEU A 32 12.21 3.51 3.82
N ILE A 33 12.67 4.38 4.69
CA ILE A 33 12.58 4.22 6.15
C ILE A 33 11.82 5.42 6.69
N CYS A 34 10.68 5.17 7.32
CA CYS A 34 9.85 6.23 7.86
C CYS A 34 9.28 5.94 9.24
N GLY A 35 8.86 6.99 9.94
CA GLY A 35 7.86 6.84 11.00
C GLY A 35 6.51 6.55 10.35
N ASN A 36 5.91 7.56 9.74
CA ASN A 36 4.57 7.45 9.15
C ASN A 36 4.62 7.61 7.63
N ALA A 37 3.88 6.79 6.89
CA ALA A 37 3.69 6.94 5.46
C ALA A 37 2.20 6.91 5.08
N SER A 38 1.77 7.88 4.28
CA SER A 38 0.48 7.86 3.61
C SER A 38 0.69 7.69 2.10
N LEU A 39 0.12 6.64 1.54
CA LEU A 39 0.38 6.14 0.20
C LEU A 39 -0.93 6.11 -0.58
N GLU A 40 -1.12 7.08 -1.47
CA GLU A 40 -2.33 7.22 -2.29
C GLU A 40 -2.01 6.86 -3.75
N VAL A 41 -2.64 5.78 -4.24
CA VAL A 41 -2.39 5.23 -5.58
C VAL A 41 -3.69 5.10 -6.37
N SER A 42 -3.81 5.85 -7.46
CA SER A 42 -5.03 5.89 -8.27
C SER A 42 -4.78 5.71 -9.78
N GLY A 43 -5.86 5.45 -10.53
CA GLY A 43 -5.81 5.21 -11.97
C GLY A 43 -5.37 3.78 -12.30
N ALA A 44 -4.36 3.64 -13.17
CA ALA A 44 -3.70 2.39 -13.53
C ALA A 44 -2.23 2.41 -13.09
N SER A 45 -2.02 2.77 -11.82
CA SER A 45 -0.68 3.07 -11.29
C SER A 45 -0.11 1.93 -10.44
N ARG A 46 1.21 1.96 -10.24
CA ARG A 46 1.93 0.97 -9.44
C ARG A 46 2.93 1.59 -8.47
N LEU A 47 2.94 1.09 -7.23
CA LEU A 47 3.89 1.44 -6.17
C LEU A 47 4.62 0.19 -5.68
N GLU A 48 5.94 0.26 -5.55
CA GLU A 48 6.77 -0.80 -4.96
C GLU A 48 7.77 -0.24 -3.96
N LEU A 49 7.64 -0.55 -2.68
CA LEU A 49 8.59 -0.09 -1.66
C LEU A 49 9.26 -1.24 -0.93
N SER A 50 10.50 -1.01 -0.53
CA SER A 50 11.25 -1.80 0.43
C SER A 50 11.72 -0.95 1.61
N GLY A 51 12.00 -1.60 2.73
CA GLY A 51 12.48 -0.95 3.95
C GLY A 51 11.56 -1.16 5.15
N GLN A 52 11.30 -0.11 5.91
CA GLN A 52 10.53 -0.22 7.15
C GLN A 52 9.77 1.06 7.53
N GLY A 53 8.62 0.89 8.17
CA GLY A 53 7.77 1.96 8.67
C GLY A 53 7.22 1.66 10.06
N VAL A 54 6.78 2.68 10.79
CA VAL A 54 5.97 2.49 12.00
C VAL A 54 4.51 2.34 11.57
N ASP A 55 3.91 3.42 11.08
CA ASP A 55 2.51 3.46 10.67
C ASP A 55 2.41 3.68 9.16
N ILE A 56 1.70 2.79 8.46
CA ILE A 56 1.40 2.97 7.04
C ILE A 56 -0.10 3.00 6.79
N ASP A 57 -0.51 3.96 5.97
CA ASP A 57 -1.85 4.11 5.44
C ASP A 57 -1.78 3.99 3.91
N VAL A 58 -2.49 3.01 3.36
CA VAL A 58 -2.52 2.69 1.94
C VAL A 58 -3.93 2.88 1.41
N LEU A 59 -4.10 3.89 0.57
CA LEU A 59 -5.34 4.16 -0.15
C LEU A 59 -5.13 3.84 -1.64
N THR A 60 -5.94 2.92 -2.17
CA THR A 60 -5.92 2.60 -3.61
C THR A 60 -7.29 2.75 -4.24
N GLU A 61 -7.32 3.40 -5.40
CA GLU A 61 -8.54 3.56 -6.21
C GLU A 61 -8.27 3.19 -7.68
N GLY A 62 -9.28 2.66 -8.36
CA GLY A 62 -9.17 2.28 -9.78
C GLY A 62 -8.47 0.93 -9.99
N ALA A 63 -7.64 0.81 -11.03
CA ALA A 63 -6.93 -0.39 -11.45
C ALA A 63 -5.46 -0.39 -10.98
N SER A 64 -5.23 -0.27 -9.68
CA SER A 64 -3.91 0.02 -9.11
C SER A 64 -3.21 -1.20 -8.51
N THR A 65 -1.88 -1.17 -8.40
CA THR A 65 -1.08 -2.20 -7.72
C THR A 65 -0.15 -1.60 -6.68
N VAL A 66 -0.19 -2.11 -5.45
CA VAL A 66 0.72 -1.71 -4.36
C VAL A 66 1.46 -2.93 -3.84
N ASN A 67 2.79 -2.90 -3.89
CA ASN A 67 3.64 -3.98 -3.40
C ASN A 67 4.55 -3.48 -2.26
N LEU A 68 4.21 -3.90 -1.05
CA LEU A 68 4.94 -3.63 0.18
C LEU A 68 5.41 -4.94 0.84
N GLU A 69 5.53 -6.05 0.08
CA GLU A 69 6.01 -7.35 0.62
C GLU A 69 7.41 -7.23 1.26
N LYS A 70 8.22 -6.29 0.78
CA LYS A 70 9.58 -6.02 1.25
C LYS A 70 9.67 -4.80 2.17
N PHE A 71 8.53 -4.25 2.59
CA PHE A 71 8.45 -3.09 3.46
C PHE A 71 7.75 -3.51 4.76
N LEU A 72 8.50 -3.60 5.85
CA LEU A 72 7.96 -4.01 7.14
C LEU A 72 7.37 -2.83 7.90
N ALA A 73 6.06 -2.84 8.12
CA ALA A 73 5.38 -1.88 8.98
C ALA A 73 5.11 -2.45 10.38
N ALA A 74 5.06 -1.58 11.40
CA ALA A 74 4.59 -1.94 12.73
C ALA A 74 3.06 -1.97 12.79
N SER A 75 2.39 -1.04 12.10
CA SER A 75 0.94 -1.04 11.90
C SER A 75 0.61 -0.69 10.44
N ALA A 76 -0.43 -1.31 9.90
CA ALA A 76 -0.87 -1.09 8.53
C ALA A 76 -2.40 -0.94 8.44
N GLU A 77 -2.82 0.11 7.77
CA GLU A 77 -4.20 0.34 7.35
C GLU A 77 -4.26 0.33 5.82
N VAL A 78 -5.18 -0.47 5.27
CA VAL A 78 -5.32 -0.66 3.82
C VAL A 78 -6.78 -0.42 3.43
N THR A 79 -7.00 0.58 2.58
CA THR A 79 -8.29 0.85 1.94
C THR A 79 -8.18 0.70 0.43
N ALA A 80 -8.91 -0.27 -0.13
CA ALA A 80 -8.85 -0.62 -1.53
C ALA A 80 -10.22 -0.58 -2.21
N THR A 81 -10.37 0.29 -3.20
CA THR A 81 -11.61 0.41 -3.99
C THR A 81 -11.33 0.20 -5.48
N GLY A 82 -12.29 -0.38 -6.21
CA GLY A 82 -12.16 -0.65 -7.65
C GLY A 82 -11.56 -2.02 -7.96
N VAL A 83 -10.48 -2.07 -8.74
CA VAL A 83 -9.78 -3.30 -9.19
C VAL A 83 -8.31 -3.22 -8.75
N SER A 84 -8.08 -3.35 -7.45
CA SER A 84 -6.74 -3.12 -6.88
C SER A 84 -6.08 -4.40 -6.40
N ASN A 85 -4.75 -4.49 -6.53
CA ASN A 85 -3.95 -5.59 -5.99
C ASN A 85 -2.95 -5.04 -4.98
N ILE A 86 -3.12 -5.38 -3.70
CA ILE A 86 -2.32 -4.85 -2.60
C ILE A 86 -1.60 -6.00 -1.91
N ARG A 87 -0.32 -5.81 -1.63
CA ARG A 87 0.48 -6.67 -0.77
C ARG A 87 1.09 -5.84 0.34
N VAL A 88 0.90 -6.24 1.58
CA VAL A 88 1.39 -5.51 2.76
C VAL A 88 2.08 -6.45 3.74
N TYR A 89 3.18 -6.00 4.37
CA TYR A 89 3.86 -6.77 5.41
C TYR A 89 3.82 -6.00 6.73
N THR A 90 3.15 -6.57 7.73
CA THR A 90 3.13 -6.04 9.10
C THR A 90 3.19 -7.17 10.13
N ASN A 91 3.78 -6.87 11.28
CA ASN A 91 3.79 -7.76 12.46
C ASN A 91 2.99 -7.20 13.64
N GLY A 92 2.33 -6.05 13.50
CA GLY A 92 1.45 -5.50 14.52
C GLY A 92 0.04 -5.36 14.00
N ASP A 93 -0.60 -4.22 14.25
CA ASP A 93 -2.02 -4.05 13.97
C ASP A 93 -2.30 -3.94 12.47
N LEU A 94 -3.34 -4.64 12.01
CA LEU A 94 -3.77 -4.66 10.61
C LEU A 94 -5.26 -4.36 10.48
N TYR A 95 -5.57 -3.38 9.64
CA TYR A 95 -6.91 -2.98 9.25
C TYR A 95 -7.03 -3.08 7.72
N ILE A 96 -8.09 -3.75 7.24
CA ILE A 96 -8.33 -3.89 5.80
C ILE A 96 -9.78 -3.53 5.47
N THR A 97 -9.95 -2.56 4.59
CA THR A 97 -11.23 -2.28 3.92
C THR A 97 -11.06 -2.51 2.42
N ALA A 98 -11.85 -3.40 1.83
CA ALA A 98 -11.80 -3.69 0.41
C ALA A 98 -13.21 -3.75 -0.21
N SER A 99 -13.36 -3.14 -1.38
CA SER A 99 -14.59 -3.18 -2.20
C SER A 99 -14.29 -3.31 -3.69
N GLY A 100 -15.31 -3.67 -4.49
CA GLY A 100 -15.17 -3.95 -5.91
C GLY A 100 -14.57 -5.33 -6.23
N VAL A 101 -13.48 -5.36 -6.99
CA VAL A 101 -12.71 -6.56 -7.38
C VAL A 101 -11.25 -6.41 -6.91
N SER A 102 -11.11 -6.07 -5.63
CA SER A 102 -9.80 -5.84 -5.00
C SER A 102 -9.27 -7.10 -4.32
N SER A 103 -7.96 -7.32 -4.35
CA SER A 103 -7.29 -8.41 -3.63
C SER A 103 -6.19 -7.85 -2.73
N VAL A 104 -6.29 -8.15 -1.43
CA VAL A 104 -5.32 -7.75 -0.41
C VAL A 104 -4.63 -9.00 0.12
N LYS A 105 -3.30 -9.07 -0.02
CA LYS A 105 -2.48 -10.09 0.63
C LYS A 105 -1.67 -9.47 1.75
N TYR A 106 -1.75 -10.04 2.94
CA TYR A 106 -0.91 -9.62 4.06
C TYR A 106 0.11 -10.70 4.42
N PHE A 107 1.31 -10.25 4.77
CA PHE A 107 2.44 -11.08 5.17
C PHE A 107 2.80 -10.78 6.62
N GLY A 108 3.55 -11.68 7.24
CA GLY A 108 3.93 -11.58 8.65
C GLY A 108 2.93 -12.24 9.59
N ASN A 109 2.95 -11.79 10.84
CA ASN A 109 2.05 -12.25 11.90
C ASN A 109 1.29 -11.08 12.54
N PRO A 110 0.44 -10.38 11.78
CA PRO A 110 -0.30 -9.24 12.30
C PRO A 110 -1.38 -9.65 13.31
N ILE A 111 -1.73 -8.70 14.17
CA ILE A 111 -2.96 -8.72 14.96
C ILE A 111 -4.05 -8.11 14.08
N ILE A 112 -4.92 -8.96 13.54
CA ILE A 112 -6.04 -8.50 12.72
C ILE A 112 -7.05 -7.78 13.63
N LYS A 113 -7.21 -6.48 13.41
CA LYS A 113 -8.13 -5.64 14.18
C LYS A 113 -9.48 -5.52 13.50
N ASP A 114 -9.46 -5.31 12.18
CA ASP A 114 -10.67 -5.23 11.37
C ASP A 114 -10.42 -5.69 9.93
N ILE A 115 -11.40 -6.36 9.35
CA ILE A 115 -11.43 -6.75 7.94
C ILE A 115 -12.86 -6.57 7.43
N ASN A 116 -13.05 -5.55 6.60
CA ASN A 116 -14.31 -5.25 5.93
C ASN A 116 -14.15 -5.47 4.43
N ILE A 117 -14.81 -6.51 3.91
CA ILE A 117 -14.72 -6.93 2.51
C ILE A 117 -16.14 -6.94 1.94
N SER A 118 -16.31 -6.31 0.79
CA SER A 118 -17.57 -6.27 0.05
C SER A 118 -17.37 -6.64 -1.42
N ASP A 119 -18.47 -6.93 -2.12
CA ASP A 119 -18.48 -7.34 -3.52
C ASP A 119 -17.68 -8.65 -3.78
N ILE A 120 -16.74 -8.62 -4.73
CA ILE A 120 -15.91 -9.77 -5.16
C ILE A 120 -14.50 -9.67 -4.55
N SER A 121 -14.30 -8.74 -3.60
CA SER A 121 -12.98 -8.51 -3.03
C SER A 121 -12.54 -9.65 -2.09
N SER A 122 -11.24 -9.73 -1.84
CA SER A 122 -10.64 -10.76 -0.97
C SER A 122 -9.51 -10.18 -0.14
N ALA A 123 -9.38 -10.65 1.10
CA ALA A 123 -8.19 -10.44 1.91
C ALA A 123 -7.73 -11.77 2.51
N GLY A 124 -6.44 -12.02 2.50
CA GLY A 124 -5.89 -13.27 3.03
C GLY A 124 -4.39 -13.23 3.27
N LYS A 125 -3.91 -14.21 4.01
CA LYS A 125 -2.48 -14.38 4.25
C LYS A 125 -1.77 -14.83 2.98
N GLY A 126 -0.66 -14.16 2.66
CA GLY A 126 0.22 -14.48 1.53
C GLY A 126 1.29 -15.51 1.83
#